data_AF-A0A4Q5SA60-F1
#
_entry.id   AF-A0A4Q5SA60-F1
#
_cell.length_a   1.000
_cell.length_b   1.000
_cell.length_c   1.000
_cell.angle_alpha   90.00
_cell.angle_beta   90.00
_cell.angle_gamma   90.00
#
_symmetry.space_group_name_H-M   'P 1'
#
loop_
_entity.id
_entity.type
_entity.pdbx_description
1 polymer ?
#
loop_
_entity_poly.entity_id
_entity_poly.type
_entity_poly.pdbx_seq_one_letter_code
_entity_poly.pdbx_strand_id
1 'polypeptide(L)'
;MKIRIGLVTIAAIVLECHFGFTQSTPTHTVFIEGSTRGPSYSLNYDRIFYSGTKVSYAYRIGLHWLNDEIALPIGVSLITGKGTHHGEISLTATPLVDRAKYLFRSGNYSDKKIYLTPGLGYRFQKPTGGFFAKAVAGPTLF
;
A
#
# COMPACT_ATOMS: atom_id res chain seq x y z
N MET A 1 -7.74 26.93 -10.61
CA MET A 1 -7.58 25.55 -10.12
C MET A 1 -8.97 24.92 -10.03
N LYS A 2 -9.35 24.03 -10.95
CA LYS A 2 -10.67 23.37 -10.93
C LYS A 2 -10.46 21.92 -10.51
N ILE A 3 -10.78 21.61 -9.24
CA ILE A 3 -10.90 20.23 -8.79
C ILE A 3 -12.21 19.71 -9.40
N ARG A 4 -12.11 18.91 -10.45
CA ARG A 4 -13.27 18.18 -10.99
C ARG A 4 -13.43 16.92 -10.15
N ILE A 5 -14.34 16.96 -9.18
CA ILE A 5 -14.81 15.76 -8.49
C ILE A 5 -15.84 15.11 -9.42
N GLY A 6 -15.35 14.32 -10.37
CA GLY A 6 -16.19 13.44 -11.17
C GLY A 6 -16.36 12.13 -10.42
N LEU A 7 -17.49 11.94 -9.73
CA LEU A 7 -17.85 10.69 -9.09
C LEU A 7 -18.18 9.65 -10.19
N VAL A 8 -17.18 8.91 -10.63
CA VAL A 8 -17.35 7.74 -11.49
C VAL A 8 -16.89 6.53 -10.68
N THR A 9 -17.80 5.90 -9.95
CA THR A 9 -17.48 4.73 -9.13
C THR A 9 -17.24 3.50 -10.01
N ILE A 10 -16.00 3.29 -10.46
CA ILE A 10 -15.56 1.99 -10.99
C ILE A 10 -14.75 1.32 -9.89
N ALA A 11 -15.42 0.53 -9.06
CA ALA A 11 -14.76 -0.37 -8.12
C ALA A 11 -14.12 -1.51 -8.92
N ALA A 12 -12.80 -1.47 -9.11
CA ALA A 12 -12.06 -2.63 -9.56
C ALA A 12 -11.42 -3.31 -8.36
N ILE A 13 -11.63 -4.62 -8.25
CA ILE A 13 -10.94 -5.46 -7.28
C ILE A 13 -9.48 -5.53 -7.74
N VAL A 14 -8.60 -5.00 -6.92
CA VAL A 14 -7.15 -5.05 -7.11
C VAL A 14 -6.61 -6.17 -6.25
N LEU A 15 -5.73 -6.99 -6.82
CA LEU A 15 -4.92 -7.96 -6.08
C LEU A 15 -3.51 -7.38 -5.95
N GLU A 16 -3.06 -7.22 -4.72
CA GLU A 16 -1.71 -6.76 -4.39
C GLU A 16 -0.91 -7.94 -3.84
N CYS A 17 0.22 -8.25 -4.47
CA CYS A 17 1.14 -9.31 -4.05
C CYS A 17 2.45 -8.70 -3.56
N HIS A 18 2.84 -9.02 -2.33
CA HIS A 18 3.99 -8.43 -1.65
C HIS A 18 5.02 -9.49 -1.30
N PHE A 19 6.29 -9.18 -1.51
CA PHE A 19 7.41 -10.04 -1.10
C PHE A 19 8.50 -9.21 -0.44
N GLY A 20 9.04 -9.70 0.68
CA GLY A 20 10.02 -8.96 1.43
C GLY A 20 10.71 -9.74 2.53
N PHE A 21 11.45 -8.99 3.35
CA PHE A 21 12.16 -9.52 4.50
C PHE A 21 11.84 -8.73 5.75
N THR A 22 11.85 -9.44 6.87
CA THR A 22 11.49 -8.96 8.20
C THR A 22 12.65 -9.20 9.17
N GLN A 23 12.83 -8.33 10.18
CA GLN A 23 13.88 -8.48 11.19
C GLN A 23 13.56 -9.53 12.27
N SER A 24 14.57 -9.92 13.06
CA SER A 24 14.51 -10.95 14.13
C SER A 24 13.47 -10.69 15.24
N THR A 25 12.89 -9.49 15.26
CA THR A 25 11.61 -9.18 15.90
C THR A 25 10.75 -8.56 14.80
N PRO A 26 9.61 -9.17 14.41
CA PRO A 26 8.98 -8.90 13.13
C PRO A 26 8.15 -7.61 13.08
N THR A 27 8.65 -6.55 13.73
CA THR A 27 8.02 -5.23 13.78
C THR A 27 8.32 -4.39 12.57
N HIS A 28 9.35 -4.72 11.78
CA HIS A 28 9.78 -3.97 10.59
C HIS A 28 9.87 -4.89 9.38
N THR A 29 9.24 -4.49 8.28
CA THR A 29 9.25 -5.24 7.04
C THR A 29 9.48 -4.29 5.87
N VAL A 30 10.44 -4.62 5.01
CA VAL A 30 10.63 -3.97 3.71
C VAL A 30 10.20 -4.94 2.62
N PHE A 31 9.35 -4.50 1.71
CA PHE A 31 8.80 -5.36 0.66
C PHE A 31 8.55 -4.59 -0.64
N ILE A 32 8.56 -5.34 -1.74
CA ILE A 32 8.09 -4.86 -3.04
C ILE A 32 6.63 -5.28 -3.17
N GLU A 33 5.80 -4.38 -3.64
CA GLU A 33 4.41 -4.63 -4.01
C GLU A 33 4.27 -4.64 -5.52
N GLY A 34 3.48 -5.58 -6.03
CA GLY A 34 2.90 -5.54 -7.38
C GLY A 34 1.38 -5.47 -7.29
N SER A 35 0.77 -4.55 -8.03
CA SER A 35 -0.70 -4.35 -8.12
C SER A 35 -1.20 -4.50 -9.56
N THR A 36 -2.42 -5.02 -9.72
CA THR A 36 -3.08 -5.14 -11.03
C THR A 36 -3.63 -3.82 -11.57
N ARG A 37 -3.76 -2.76 -10.75
CA ARG A 37 -4.29 -1.45 -11.18
C ARG A 37 -3.79 -0.29 -10.30
N GLY A 38 -3.52 0.87 -10.91
CA GLY A 38 -2.90 2.01 -10.23
C GLY A 38 -1.36 1.98 -10.36
N PRO A 39 -0.59 2.63 -9.47
CA PRO A 39 0.86 2.49 -9.45
C PRO A 39 1.23 1.01 -9.26
N SER A 40 1.62 0.35 -10.35
CA SER A 40 1.69 -1.11 -10.42
C SER A 40 2.79 -1.72 -9.56
N TYR A 41 3.78 -0.92 -9.17
CA TYR A 41 4.92 -1.39 -8.37
C TYR A 41 5.26 -0.38 -7.28
N SER A 42 5.59 -0.82 -6.07
CA SER A 42 6.10 0.11 -5.06
C SER A 42 7.09 -0.57 -4.12
N LEU A 43 8.07 0.20 -3.65
CA LEU A 43 8.92 -0.20 -2.53
C LEU A 43 8.27 0.30 -1.25
N ASN A 44 8.08 -0.59 -0.28
CA ASN A 44 7.32 -0.30 0.92
C ASN A 44 8.08 -0.66 2.18
N TYR A 45 7.79 0.11 3.21
CA TYR A 45 8.16 -0.16 4.58
C TYR A 45 6.88 -0.26 5.41
N ASP A 46 6.74 -1.36 6.13
CA ASP A 46 5.64 -1.64 7.05
C ASP A 46 6.19 -1.82 8.46
N ARG A 47 5.51 -1.21 9.43
CA ARG A 47 5.88 -1.29 10.83
C ARG A 47 4.69 -1.63 11.70
N ILE A 48 4.80 -2.74 12.44
CA ILE A 48 3.89 -3.06 13.54
C ILE A 48 4.20 -2.12 14.70
N PHE A 49 3.26 -1.23 15.04
CA PHE A 49 3.42 -0.25 16.12
C PHE A 49 2.68 -0.68 17.40
N TYR A 50 1.74 -1.62 17.30
CA TYR A 50 1.07 -2.23 18.44
C TYR A 50 0.88 -3.73 18.18
N SER A 51 1.23 -4.57 19.17
CA SER A 51 1.04 -6.02 19.10
C SER A 51 0.30 -6.49 20.35
N GLY A 52 -0.98 -6.79 20.20
CA GLY A 52 -1.82 -7.38 21.25
C GLY A 52 -1.82 -8.91 21.19
N THR A 53 -2.62 -9.54 22.06
CA THR A 53 -2.74 -11.01 22.13
C THR A 53 -3.60 -11.61 21.02
N LYS A 54 -4.48 -10.80 20.41
CA LYS A 54 -5.41 -11.22 19.33
C LYS A 54 -5.24 -10.42 18.05
N VAL A 55 -4.89 -9.13 18.18
CA VAL A 55 -4.77 -8.20 17.06
C VAL A 55 -3.51 -7.38 17.20
N SER A 56 -2.91 -7.08 16.05
CA SER A 56 -1.78 -6.18 15.91
C SER A 56 -2.14 -5.08 14.92
N TYR A 57 -1.59 -3.90 15.11
CA TYR A 57 -1.76 -2.77 14.21
C TYR A 57 -0.43 -2.38 13.60
N ALA A 58 -0.47 -2.12 12.29
CA ALA A 58 0.70 -1.72 11.52
C ALA A 58 0.39 -0.48 10.69
N TYR A 59 1.42 0.30 10.39
CA TYR A 59 1.36 1.35 9.38
C TYR A 59 2.36 1.06 8.27
N ARG A 60 2.03 1.52 7.08
CA ARG A 60 2.80 1.36 5.87
C ARG A 60 3.09 2.72 5.25
N ILE A 61 4.29 2.87 4.72
CA ILE A 61 4.66 3.93 3.78
C ILE A 61 5.40 3.32 2.60
N GLY A 62 5.08 3.80 1.40
CA GLY A 62 5.64 3.32 0.15
C GLY A 62 6.07 4.44 -0.78
N LEU A 63 6.87 4.05 -1.77
CA LEU A 63 7.27 4.89 -2.89
C LEU A 63 7.10 4.10 -4.19
N HIS A 64 6.33 4.68 -5.10
CA HIS A 64 6.31 4.32 -6.51
C HIS A 64 6.96 5.45 -7.31
N TRP A 65 7.88 5.07 -8.19
CA TRP A 65 8.46 5.98 -9.16
C TRP A 65 8.72 5.22 -10.46
N LEU A 66 7.83 5.41 -11.44
CA LEU A 66 7.95 4.81 -12.76
C LEU A 66 7.23 5.67 -13.80
N ASN A 67 7.74 5.72 -15.04
CA ASN A 67 7.04 6.32 -16.20
C ASN A 67 6.47 7.74 -15.99
N ASP A 68 7.20 8.62 -15.30
CA ASP A 68 6.75 9.99 -15.00
C ASP A 68 5.59 10.09 -13.99
N GLU A 69 5.33 9.01 -13.27
CA GLU A 69 4.41 8.95 -12.15
C GLU A 69 5.18 8.81 -10.84
N ILE A 70 4.76 9.59 -9.84
CA ILE A 70 5.23 9.46 -8.45
C ILE A 70 4.01 9.18 -7.58
N ALA A 71 4.04 8.08 -6.83
CA ALA A 71 3.00 7.78 -5.86
C ALA A 71 3.59 7.49 -4.47
N LEU A 72 2.84 7.84 -3.44
CA LEU A 72 3.22 7.63 -2.05
C LEU A 72 2.13 6.84 -1.31
N PRO A 73 2.05 5.50 -1.48
CA PRO A 73 1.10 4.68 -0.72
C PRO A 73 1.35 4.84 0.79
N ILE A 74 0.34 5.25 1.53
CA ILE A 74 0.37 5.34 2.98
C ILE A 74 -0.84 4.57 3.51
N GLY A 75 -0.63 3.66 4.45
CA GLY A 75 -1.72 2.80 4.90
C GLY A 75 -1.62 2.38 6.34
N VAL A 76 -2.73 1.82 6.82
CA VAL A 76 -2.84 1.18 8.13
C VAL A 76 -3.46 -0.20 7.97
N SER A 77 -3.05 -1.11 8.86
CA SER A 77 -3.49 -2.49 8.83
C SER A 77 -3.83 -3.00 10.22
N LEU A 78 -4.91 -3.78 10.30
CA LEU A 78 -5.25 -4.66 11.41
C LEU A 78 -4.86 -6.08 11.01
N ILE A 79 -3.99 -6.70 11.80
CA ILE A 79 -3.45 -8.03 11.57
C ILE A 79 -3.99 -8.95 12.67
N THR A 80 -4.53 -10.11 12.29
CA THR A 80 -5.07 -11.13 13.20
C THR A 80 -4.49 -12.49 12.85
N GLY A 81 -4.33 -13.37 13.85
CA GLY A 81 -3.73 -14.69 13.65
C GLY A 81 -2.59 -14.94 14.63
N LYS A 82 -1.96 -16.12 14.51
CA LYS A 82 -0.87 -16.55 15.38
C LYS A 82 0.17 -17.32 14.56
N GLY A 83 1.42 -17.31 15.04
CA GLY A 83 2.50 -18.04 14.42
C GLY A 83 2.92 -17.39 13.10
N THR A 84 2.81 -18.13 12.00
CA THR A 84 3.28 -17.70 10.67
C THR A 84 2.18 -17.12 9.78
N HIS A 85 0.91 -17.39 10.09
CA HIS A 85 -0.23 -17.14 9.22
C HIS A 85 -1.16 -16.10 9.84
N HIS A 86 -1.46 -15.04 9.10
CA HIS A 86 -2.27 -13.94 9.58
C HIS A 86 -3.30 -13.50 8.53
N GLY A 87 -4.50 -13.16 8.97
CA GLY A 87 -5.45 -12.37 8.21
C GLY A 87 -5.14 -10.88 8.37
N GLU A 88 -5.43 -10.09 7.35
CA GLU A 88 -5.16 -8.66 7.36
C GLU A 88 -6.33 -7.86 6.78
N ILE A 89 -6.74 -6.81 7.48
CA ILE A 89 -7.65 -5.78 6.97
C ILE A 89 -6.84 -4.49 6.89
N SER A 90 -6.82 -3.85 5.73
CA SER A 90 -6.02 -2.65 5.50
C SER A 90 -6.82 -1.52 4.87
N LEU A 91 -6.34 -0.30 5.05
CA LEU A 91 -6.79 0.87 4.30
C LEU A 91 -5.55 1.62 3.83
N THR A 92 -5.42 1.80 2.52
CA THR A 92 -4.31 2.51 1.89
C THR A 92 -4.81 3.75 1.18
N ALA A 93 -4.20 4.89 1.44
CA ALA A 93 -4.33 6.11 0.66
C ALA A 93 -3.09 6.27 -0.22
N THR A 94 -3.29 6.44 -1.52
CA THR A 94 -2.19 6.56 -2.49
C THR A 94 -2.35 7.86 -3.26
N PRO A 95 -1.78 8.98 -2.77
CA PRO A 95 -1.56 10.16 -3.57
C PRO A 95 -0.66 9.81 -4.75
N LEU A 96 -1.11 10.17 -5.95
CA LEU A 96 -0.43 10.00 -7.22
C LEU A 96 -0.28 11.36 -7.88
N VAL A 97 0.93 11.66 -8.31
CA VAL A 97 1.23 12.74 -9.26
C VAL A 97 1.58 12.09 -10.57
N ASP A 98 0.69 12.25 -11.54
CA ASP A 98 0.93 11.90 -12.93
C ASP A 98 1.58 13.10 -13.65
N ARG A 99 2.44 12.82 -14.63
CA ARG A 99 3.25 13.81 -15.34
C ARG A 99 4.13 14.64 -14.38
N ALA A 100 4.82 13.95 -13.47
CA ALA A 100 5.61 14.53 -12.40
C ALA A 100 6.76 15.44 -12.88
N LYS A 101 7.31 15.24 -14.09
CA LYS A 101 8.29 16.13 -14.74
C LYS A 101 7.82 17.57 -14.89
N TYR A 102 6.51 17.81 -14.88
CA TYR A 102 5.93 19.16 -14.98
C TYR A 102 5.62 19.80 -13.63
N LEU A 103 5.85 19.08 -12.52
CA LEU A 103 5.48 19.52 -11.16
C LEU A 103 6.16 20.85 -10.76
N PHE A 104 7.40 21.07 -11.21
CA PHE A 104 8.21 22.25 -10.89
C PHE A 104 8.40 23.22 -12.08
N ARG A 105 7.64 23.04 -13.18
CA ARG A 105 7.71 23.93 -14.36
C ARG A 105 6.61 25.00 -14.30
N SER A 106 6.91 26.20 -14.81
CA SER A 106 5.89 27.25 -14.95
C SER A 106 4.79 26.78 -15.92
N GLY A 107 3.53 26.80 -15.47
CA GLY A 107 2.37 26.34 -16.25
C GLY A 107 1.81 24.96 -15.85
N ASN A 108 2.28 24.36 -14.74
CA ASN A 108 1.84 23.11 -14.12
C ASN A 108 0.67 22.36 -14.80
N TYR A 109 1.02 21.35 -15.60
CA TYR A 109 0.10 20.40 -16.25
C TYR A 109 0.05 19.04 -15.55
N SER A 110 0.59 18.93 -14.33
CA SER A 110 0.55 17.67 -13.57
C SER A 110 -0.85 17.36 -13.07
N ASP A 111 -1.27 16.11 -13.21
CA ASP A 111 -2.54 15.63 -12.66
C ASP A 111 -2.29 15.01 -11.29
N LYS A 112 -3.10 15.41 -10.31
CA LYS A 112 -3.02 14.91 -8.93
C LYS A 112 -4.26 14.10 -8.62
N LYS A 113 -4.07 12.87 -8.16
CA LYS A 113 -5.13 11.93 -7.81
C LYS A 113 -4.83 11.36 -6.43
N ILE A 114 -5.86 10.93 -5.71
CA ILE A 114 -5.70 10.17 -4.47
C ILE A 114 -6.56 8.94 -4.61
N TYR A 115 -5.95 7.78 -4.52
CA TYR A 115 -6.67 6.51 -4.48
C TYR A 115 -6.89 6.09 -3.03
N LEU A 116 -8.06 5.54 -2.73
CA LEU A 116 -8.35 4.89 -1.46
C LEU A 116 -8.65 3.42 -1.72
N THR A 117 -7.89 2.54 -1.08
CA THR A 117 -8.01 1.08 -1.25
C THR A 117 -8.22 0.45 0.13
N PRO A 118 -9.47 0.21 0.56
CA PRO A 118 -9.73 -0.76 1.61
C PRO A 118 -9.36 -2.16 1.09
N GLY A 119 -8.78 -2.99 1.94
CA GLY A 119 -8.27 -4.30 1.56
C GLY A 119 -8.55 -5.36 2.62
N LEU A 120 -8.80 -6.58 2.16
CA LEU A 120 -8.82 -7.79 2.97
C LEU A 120 -7.80 -8.75 2.38
N GLY A 121 -7.00 -9.37 3.22
CA GLY A 121 -5.89 -10.18 2.74
C GLY A 121 -5.36 -11.18 3.74
N TYR A 122 -4.28 -11.81 3.30
CA TYR A 122 -3.54 -12.81 4.02
C TYR A 122 -2.05 -12.42 4.04
N ARG A 123 -1.43 -12.60 5.20
CA ARG A 123 -0.04 -12.27 5.48
C ARG A 123 0.67 -13.50 6.04
N PHE A 124 1.70 -13.94 5.33
CA PHE A 124 2.69 -14.88 5.82
C PHE A 124 3.90 -14.14 6.38
N GLN A 125 4.17 -14.31 7.67
CA GLN A 125 5.32 -13.71 8.33
C GLN A 125 5.78 -14.59 9.48
N LYS A 126 7.05 -15.04 9.46
CA LYS A 126 7.59 -15.87 10.54
C LYS A 126 7.83 -15.06 11.82
N PRO A 127 7.58 -15.63 13.02
CA PRO A 127 7.86 -14.96 14.30
C PRO A 127 9.32 -14.56 14.50
N THR A 128 10.24 -15.32 13.90
CA THR A 128 11.69 -15.10 13.96
C THR A 128 12.19 -14.11 12.91
N GLY A 129 11.30 -13.49 12.13
CA GLY A 129 11.66 -12.70 10.96
C GLY A 129 12.06 -13.54 9.75
N GLY A 130 12.68 -12.91 8.76
CA GLY A 130 13.01 -13.50 7.46
C GLY A 130 11.93 -13.26 6.43
N PHE A 131 11.62 -14.28 5.62
CA PHE A 131 10.70 -14.17 4.49
C PHE A 131 9.31 -13.67 4.90
N PHE A 132 8.82 -12.71 4.13
CA PHE A 132 7.51 -12.11 4.24
C PHE A 132 6.80 -12.20 2.89
N ALA A 133 5.54 -12.63 2.91
CA ALA A 133 4.67 -12.54 1.76
C ALA A 133 3.28 -12.12 2.19
N LYS A 134 2.60 -11.36 1.34
CA LYS A 134 1.23 -10.92 1.61
C LYS A 134 0.44 -10.79 0.31
N ALA A 135 -0.84 -11.13 0.38
CA ALA A 135 -1.79 -10.94 -0.71
C ALA A 135 -3.00 -10.18 -0.16
N VAL A 136 -3.38 -9.07 -0.79
CA VAL A 136 -4.57 -8.27 -0.41
C VAL A 136 -5.46 -8.07 -1.62
N ALA A 137 -6.76 -8.25 -1.41
CA ALA A 137 -7.78 -7.93 -2.39
C ALA A 137 -8.67 -6.79 -1.87
N GLY A 138 -9.00 -5.84 -2.74
CA GLY A 138 -9.85 -4.72 -2.35
C GLY A 138 -10.29 -3.84 -3.51
N PRO A 139 -11.43 -3.14 -3.41
CA PRO A 139 -11.81 -2.16 -4.41
C PRO A 139 -10.92 -0.92 -4.30
N THR A 140 -10.48 -0.37 -5.44
CA THR A 140 -9.86 0.96 -5.47
C THR A 140 -10.91 2.04 -5.75
N LEU A 141 -10.93 3.06 -4.92
CA LEU A 141 -11.80 4.24 -5.00
C LEU A 141 -10.97 5.46 -5.44
N PHE A 142 -11.56 6.38 -6.21
CA PHE A 142 -10.91 7.58 -6.75
C PHE A 142 -11.88 8.76 -6.84
#